data_AF-W5VJD6-F1
#
_entry.id   AF-W5VJD6-F1
#
_cell.length_a   1.000
_cell.length_b   1.000
_cell.length_c   1.000
_cell.angle_alpha   90.00
_cell.angle_beta   90.00
_cell.angle_gamma   90.00
#
_symmetry.space_group_name_H-M   'P 1'
#
loop_
_entity.id
_entity.type
_entity.pdbx_description
1 polymer ?
#
loop_
_entity_poly.entity_id
_entity_poly.type
_entity_poly.pdbx_seq_one_letter_code
_entity_poly.pdbx_strand_id
1 'polypeptide(L)'
;VMAPKRNNIVPNGHFHKDWQGMVKTWFNQPMRKKRRRAARAAKAAAIAPRPVAGLLRPIVRCPTFKYNTKVRLGRGFTLDELKSAGINKKTARTIGIAVDYRRRNLSIESQQQNVQRLKE
;
A
#
# COMPACT_ATOMS: atom_id res chain seq x y z
N VAL A 1 40.13 -11.21 19.92
CA VAL A 1 39.45 -9.90 19.88
C VAL A 1 40.51 -8.84 19.60
N MET A 2 40.36 -8.08 18.53
CA MET A 2 41.34 -7.07 18.13
C MET A 2 41.18 -5.86 19.07
N ALA A 3 42.21 -5.51 19.84
CA ALA A 3 42.17 -4.33 20.69
C ALA A 3 42.00 -3.08 19.81
N PRO A 4 41.14 -2.11 20.19
CA PRO A 4 40.96 -0.89 19.42
C PRO A 4 42.30 -0.14 19.35
N LYS A 5 42.75 0.17 18.14
CA LYS A 5 43.95 0.96 17.89
C LYS A 5 43.58 2.44 17.85
N ARG A 6 44.22 3.28 18.67
CA ARG A 6 43.98 4.74 18.76
C ARG A 6 42.54 5.07 19.20
N ASN A 7 42.11 6.32 19.00
CA ASN A 7 40.81 6.84 19.40
C ASN A 7 39.73 6.57 18.33
N ASN A 8 39.36 5.31 18.16
CA ASN A 8 38.26 4.92 17.27
C ASN A 8 36.94 4.83 18.04
N ILE A 9 35.82 4.95 17.30
CA ILE A 9 34.48 4.68 17.85
C ILE A 9 34.43 3.26 18.41
N VAL A 10 33.80 3.10 19.58
CA VAL A 10 33.60 1.80 20.22
C VAL A 10 32.84 0.87 19.25
N PRO A 11 33.42 -0.28 18.87
CA PRO A 11 32.75 -1.20 17.96
C PRO A 11 31.43 -1.73 18.54
N ASN A 12 30.32 -1.59 17.81
CA ASN A 12 29.00 -2.11 18.17
C ASN A 12 28.44 -3.05 17.07
N GLY A 13 29.24 -4.05 16.69
CA GLY A 13 28.90 -5.01 15.63
C GLY A 13 28.02 -6.13 16.13
N HIS A 14 26.80 -6.25 15.58
CA HIS A 14 25.81 -7.26 15.99
C HIS A 14 26.05 -8.62 15.28
N PHE A 15 27.28 -9.14 15.36
CA PHE A 15 27.72 -10.37 14.70
C PHE A 15 28.07 -11.50 15.70
N HIS A 16 27.42 -11.49 16.87
CA HIS A 16 27.71 -12.41 17.99
C HIS A 16 27.07 -13.81 17.86
N LYS A 17 26.17 -13.99 16.88
CA LYS A 17 25.53 -15.28 16.57
C LYS A 17 26.12 -15.86 15.29
N ASP A 18 25.86 -17.13 15.02
CA ASP A 18 26.15 -17.72 13.72
C ASP A 18 25.22 -17.12 12.64
N TRP A 19 25.62 -15.98 12.10
CA TRP A 19 24.88 -15.23 11.08
C TRP A 19 25.21 -15.72 9.67
N GLN A 20 26.35 -16.39 9.48
CA GLN A 20 26.85 -16.77 8.16
C GLN A 20 25.94 -17.80 7.48
N GLY A 21 25.33 -18.72 8.25
CA GLY A 21 24.32 -19.65 7.75
C GLY A 21 22.96 -19.02 7.40
N MET A 22 22.68 -17.79 7.86
CA MET A 22 21.41 -17.09 7.65
C MET A 22 21.53 -15.94 6.63
N VAL A 23 22.58 -15.94 5.81
CA VAL A 23 22.80 -14.90 4.80
C VAL A 23 21.80 -15.02 3.66
N LYS A 24 20.87 -14.05 3.59
CA LYS A 24 19.95 -13.93 2.46
C LYS A 24 20.58 -13.13 1.33
N THR A 25 20.98 -13.82 0.26
CA THR A 25 21.46 -13.18 -0.96
C THR A 25 20.31 -12.71 -1.86
N TRP A 26 20.60 -11.77 -2.77
CA TRP A 26 19.62 -11.14 -3.66
C TRP A 26 19.91 -11.36 -5.15
N PHE A 27 20.72 -12.35 -5.52
CA PHE A 27 21.08 -12.66 -6.92
C PHE A 27 19.88 -12.95 -7.82
N ASN A 28 18.79 -13.47 -7.25
CA ASN A 28 17.53 -13.74 -7.96
C ASN A 28 16.64 -12.49 -8.15
N GLN A 29 17.08 -11.28 -7.73
CA GLN A 29 16.33 -10.03 -7.90
C GLN A 29 15.94 -9.74 -9.37
N PRO A 30 16.82 -9.83 -10.40
CA PRO A 30 16.45 -9.64 -11.80
C PRO A 30 15.39 -10.64 -12.27
N MET A 31 15.55 -11.92 -11.94
CA MET A 31 14.56 -12.95 -12.30
C MET A 31 13.22 -12.75 -11.58
N ARG A 32 13.23 -12.31 -10.32
CA ARG A 32 12.01 -11.90 -9.59
C ARG A 32 11.33 -10.68 -10.24
N LYS A 33 12.09 -9.75 -10.84
CA LYS A 33 11.52 -8.61 -11.60
C LYS A 33 10.84 -9.10 -12.89
N LYS A 34 11.51 -9.97 -13.67
CA LYS A 34 10.94 -10.58 -14.89
C LYS A 34 9.67 -11.37 -14.58
N ARG A 35 9.71 -12.23 -13.56
CA ARG A 35 8.55 -13.03 -13.10
C ARG A 35 7.36 -12.15 -12.71
N ARG A 36 7.58 -11.08 -11.92
CA ARG A 36 6.51 -10.14 -11.55
C ARG A 36 5.93 -9.40 -12.76
N ARG A 37 6.75 -9.08 -13.77
CA ARG A 37 6.27 -8.45 -15.02
C ARG A 37 5.36 -9.41 -15.80
N ALA A 38 5.81 -10.65 -16.03
CA ALA A 38 5.02 -11.66 -16.74
C ALA A 38 3.69 -11.95 -16.04
N ALA A 39 3.69 -12.11 -14.72
CA ALA A 39 2.46 -12.32 -13.94
C ALA A 39 1.48 -11.13 -14.04
N ARG A 40 1.99 -9.89 -14.05
CA ARG A 40 1.13 -8.71 -14.27
C ARG A 40 0.53 -8.68 -15.66
N ALA A 41 1.30 -9.04 -16.69
CA ALA A 41 0.81 -9.10 -18.08
C ALA A 41 -0.24 -10.20 -18.25
N ALA A 42 -0.01 -11.39 -17.71
CA ALA A 42 -0.99 -12.49 -17.72
C ALA A 42 -2.28 -12.10 -17.00
N LYS A 43 -2.17 -11.45 -15.83
CA LYS A 43 -3.34 -10.91 -15.11
C LYS A 43 -4.10 -9.88 -15.96
N ALA A 44 -3.39 -8.99 -16.64
CA ALA A 44 -4.01 -7.95 -17.47
C ALA A 44 -4.84 -8.55 -18.61
N ALA A 45 -4.28 -9.54 -19.31
CA ALA A 45 -4.98 -10.26 -20.37
C ALA A 45 -6.23 -10.99 -19.84
N ALA A 46 -6.11 -11.64 -18.67
CA ALA A 46 -7.22 -12.42 -18.10
C ALA A 46 -8.42 -11.58 -17.62
N ILE A 47 -8.22 -10.32 -17.22
CA ILE A 47 -9.30 -9.46 -16.71
C ILE A 47 -9.81 -8.44 -17.73
N ALA A 48 -9.26 -8.41 -18.94
CA ALA A 48 -9.67 -7.48 -19.99
C ALA A 48 -11.20 -7.56 -20.19
N PRO A 49 -11.93 -6.42 -20.25
CA PRO A 49 -11.47 -5.05 -20.43
C PRO A 49 -11.18 -4.26 -19.13
N ARG A 50 -11.22 -4.88 -17.95
CA ARG A 50 -11.10 -4.18 -16.67
C ARG A 50 -9.66 -3.66 -16.42
N PRO A 51 -9.51 -2.55 -15.67
CA PRO A 51 -8.19 -1.99 -15.37
C PRO A 51 -7.36 -2.90 -14.43
N VAL A 52 -6.06 -3.04 -14.76
CA VAL A 52 -5.10 -3.94 -14.07
C VAL A 52 -4.75 -3.46 -12.66
N ALA A 53 -4.82 -2.14 -12.43
CA ALA A 53 -4.55 -1.51 -11.13
C ALA A 53 -5.49 -2.00 -10.01
N GLY A 54 -6.62 -2.63 -10.38
CA GLY A 54 -7.58 -3.20 -9.46
C GLY A 54 -8.72 -2.24 -9.15
N LEU A 55 -9.30 -2.38 -7.96
CA LEU A 55 -10.45 -1.60 -7.52
C LEU A 55 -10.08 -0.13 -7.25
N LEU A 56 -11.01 0.79 -7.51
CA LEU A 56 -10.89 2.19 -7.12
C LEU A 56 -10.74 2.29 -5.59
N ARG A 57 -9.77 3.09 -5.15
CA ARG A 57 -9.45 3.32 -3.74
C ARG A 57 -9.64 4.79 -3.37
N PRO A 58 -10.06 5.09 -2.12
CA PRO A 58 -10.27 6.45 -1.66
C PRO A 58 -8.94 7.16 -1.41
N ILE A 59 -9.04 8.48 -1.32
CA ILE A 59 -7.97 9.37 -0.89
C ILE A 59 -8.04 9.49 0.64
N VAL A 60 -6.90 9.27 1.31
CA VAL A 60 -6.81 9.26 2.78
C VAL A 60 -5.54 9.97 3.25
N ARG A 61 -5.66 10.79 4.30
CA ARG A 61 -4.51 11.42 4.97
C ARG A 61 -3.76 10.43 5.87
N CYS A 62 -2.44 10.58 5.97
CA CYS A 62 -1.66 9.77 6.91
C CYS A 62 -1.92 10.20 8.38
N PRO A 63 -1.88 9.27 9.35
CA PRO A 63 -2.42 9.52 10.69
C PRO A 63 -1.52 10.33 11.64
N THR A 64 -0.19 10.22 11.52
CA THR A 64 0.73 10.84 12.49
C THR A 64 1.02 12.30 12.15
N PHE A 65 1.36 13.10 13.16
CA PHE A 65 1.70 14.52 12.99
C PHE A 65 2.78 14.75 11.92
N LYS A 66 3.82 13.91 11.90
CA LYS A 66 4.89 13.96 10.90
C LYS A 66 4.41 13.85 9.45
N TYR A 67 3.28 13.17 9.19
CA TYR A 67 2.81 12.85 7.84
C TYR A 67 1.39 13.33 7.53
N ASN A 68 0.72 14.05 8.42
CA ASN A 68 -0.68 14.49 8.23
C ASN A 68 -0.90 15.40 6.99
N THR A 69 0.17 16.04 6.51
CA THR A 69 0.21 16.81 5.26
C THR A 69 0.20 15.93 4.02
N LYS A 70 0.65 14.67 4.14
CA LYS A 70 0.73 13.71 3.03
C LYS A 70 -0.58 12.96 2.85
N VAL A 71 -0.94 12.80 1.59
CA VAL A 71 -2.11 12.06 1.13
C VAL A 71 -1.67 10.75 0.47
N ARG A 72 -2.47 9.69 0.63
CA ARG A 72 -2.22 8.37 0.06
C ARG A 72 -3.52 7.67 -0.33
N LEU A 73 -3.40 6.56 -1.07
CA LEU A 73 -4.53 5.67 -1.31
C LEU A 73 -4.87 4.87 -0.04
N GLY A 74 -6.16 4.83 0.27
CA GLY A 74 -6.72 4.04 1.37
C GLY A 74 -7.02 2.59 0.98
N ARG A 75 -7.69 1.88 1.89
CA ARG A 75 -8.13 0.49 1.66
C ARG A 75 -9.43 0.42 0.84
N GLY A 76 -10.42 1.24 1.18
CA GLY A 76 -11.73 1.29 0.54
C GLY A 76 -12.60 2.44 1.05
N PHE A 77 -13.62 2.79 0.28
CA PHE A 77 -14.60 3.84 0.58
C PHE A 77 -15.47 3.45 1.78
N THR A 78 -15.89 4.45 2.55
CA THR A 78 -16.83 4.24 3.67
C THR A 78 -18.24 4.05 3.17
N LEU A 79 -19.11 3.51 4.03
CA LEU A 79 -20.53 3.37 3.71
C LEU A 79 -21.19 4.73 3.48
N ASP A 80 -20.80 5.75 4.24
CA ASP A 80 -21.36 7.09 4.13
C ASP A 80 -20.96 7.77 2.82
N GLU A 81 -19.69 7.63 2.39
CA GLU A 81 -19.24 8.12 1.07
C GLU A 81 -20.01 7.46 -0.07
N LEU A 82 -20.19 6.14 -0.01
CA LEU A 82 -20.95 5.40 -1.04
C LEU A 82 -22.41 5.81 -1.06
N LYS A 83 -23.03 6.00 0.12
CA LYS A 83 -24.41 6.47 0.25
C LYS A 83 -24.56 7.87 -0.34
N SER A 84 -23.65 8.79 -0.03
CA SER A 84 -23.63 10.15 -0.59
C SER A 84 -23.39 10.18 -2.11
N ALA A 85 -22.69 9.17 -2.65
CA ALA A 85 -22.50 9.00 -4.10
C ALA A 85 -23.65 8.24 -4.78
N GLY A 86 -24.66 7.76 -4.04
CA GLY A 86 -25.78 6.99 -4.60
C GLY A 86 -25.44 5.53 -4.97
N ILE A 87 -24.34 4.99 -4.44
CA ILE A 87 -23.84 3.65 -4.77
C ILE A 87 -24.20 2.66 -3.66
N ASN A 88 -24.84 1.55 -4.02
CA ASN A 88 -25.15 0.49 -3.05
C ASN A 88 -23.88 -0.27 -2.64
N LYS A 89 -23.67 -0.45 -1.34
CA LYS A 89 -22.52 -1.17 -0.76
C LYS A 89 -22.29 -2.58 -1.32
N LYS A 90 -23.36 -3.28 -1.75
CA LYS A 90 -23.26 -4.62 -2.33
C LYS A 90 -22.82 -4.59 -3.80
N THR A 91 -23.29 -3.59 -4.56
CA THR A 91 -22.98 -3.45 -5.99
C THR A 91 -21.60 -2.82 -6.22
N ALA A 92 -21.15 -1.96 -5.29
CA ALA A 92 -19.86 -1.26 -5.35
C ALA A 92 -18.68 -2.19 -5.69
N ARG A 93 -18.57 -3.35 -5.04
CA ARG A 93 -17.46 -4.28 -5.28
C ARG A 93 -17.53 -4.95 -6.66
N THR A 94 -18.73 -5.17 -7.18
CA THR A 94 -18.97 -5.75 -8.51
C THR A 94 -18.56 -4.78 -9.62
N ILE A 95 -18.84 -3.48 -9.44
CA ILE A 95 -18.50 -2.43 -10.40
C ILE A 95 -17.04 -1.93 -10.29
N GLY A 96 -16.24 -2.50 -9.39
CA GLY A 96 -14.82 -2.19 -9.30
C GLY A 96 -14.43 -1.17 -8.23
N ILE A 97 -15.26 -0.95 -7.20
CA ILE A 97 -14.99 0.00 -6.11
C ILE A 97 -14.66 -0.76 -4.82
N ALA A 98 -13.57 -0.39 -4.15
CA ALA A 98 -13.19 -1.01 -2.88
C ALA A 98 -14.01 -0.44 -1.72
N VAL A 99 -14.52 -1.30 -0.84
CA VAL A 99 -15.34 -0.89 0.32
C VAL A 99 -14.61 -1.24 1.63
N ASP A 100 -14.60 -0.33 2.59
CA ASP A 100 -14.05 -0.55 3.92
C ASP A 100 -15.05 -0.14 5.02
N TYR A 101 -15.71 -1.14 5.60
CA TYR A 101 -16.72 -0.95 6.66
C TYR A 101 -16.14 -0.43 7.98
N ARG A 102 -14.81 -0.48 8.16
CA ARG A 102 -14.15 -0.12 9.43
C ARG A 102 -13.71 1.33 9.50
N ARG A 103 -13.56 2.01 8.36
CA ARG A 103 -13.12 3.41 8.34
C ARG A 103 -14.29 4.30 8.72
N ARG A 104 -14.01 5.35 9.49
CA ARG A 104 -14.99 6.38 9.87
C ARG A 104 -14.60 7.70 9.23
N ASN A 105 -15.59 8.48 8.83
CA ASN A 105 -15.37 9.85 8.37
C ASN A 105 -15.45 10.77 9.58
N LEU A 106 -14.43 11.63 9.75
CA LEU A 106 -14.38 12.63 10.81
C LEU A 106 -14.43 14.06 10.26
N SER A 107 -14.04 14.24 8.99
CA SER A 107 -13.98 15.53 8.31
C SER A 107 -14.92 15.51 7.10
N ILE A 108 -15.67 16.60 6.93
CA ILE A 108 -16.60 16.79 5.82
C ILE A 108 -15.82 16.94 4.51
N GLU A 109 -14.68 17.62 4.53
CA GLU A 109 -13.82 17.86 3.37
C GLU A 109 -13.30 16.53 2.79
N SER A 110 -12.86 15.62 3.67
CA SER A 110 -12.38 14.30 3.24
C SER A 110 -13.51 13.46 2.65
N GLN A 111 -14.72 13.58 3.19
CA GLN A 111 -15.90 12.90 2.66
C GLN A 111 -16.26 13.46 1.28
N GLN A 112 -16.34 14.79 1.13
CA GLN A 112 -16.65 15.44 -0.15
C GLN A 112 -15.62 15.10 -1.23
N GLN A 113 -14.32 15.12 -0.89
CA GLN A 113 -13.26 14.73 -1.82
C GLN A 113 -13.41 13.29 -2.33
N ASN A 114 -13.75 12.36 -1.44
CA ASN A 114 -13.96 10.96 -1.81
C ASN A 114 -15.29 10.73 -2.56
N VAL A 115 -16.33 11.48 -2.24
CA VAL A 115 -17.60 11.45 -3.00
C VAL A 115 -17.39 11.99 -4.41
N GLN A 116 -16.65 13.09 -4.55
CA GLN A 116 -16.29 13.64 -5.86
C GLN A 116 -15.49 12.63 -6.68
N ARG A 117 -14.50 11.99 -6.06
CA ARG A 117 -13.73 10.89 -6.67
C ARG A 117 -14.56 9.68 -7.12
N LEU A 118 -15.73 9.45 -6.51
CA LEU A 118 -16.64 8.38 -6.93
C LEU A 118 -17.52 8.78 -8.12
N LYS A 119 -17.68 10.09 -8.37
CA LYS A 119 -18.48 10.64 -9.47
C LYS A 119 -17.64 10.90 -10.73
N GLU A 120 -16.35 11.15 -10.56
CA GLU A 120 -15.34 11.17 -11.62
C GLU A 120 -15.10 9.77 -12.20
#